data_AF-A0A527Z6P5-F1
#
_entry.id   AF-A0A527Z6P5-F1
#
_cell.length_a   1.000
_cell.length_b   1.000
_cell.length_c   1.000
_cell.angle_alpha   90.00
_cell.angle_beta   90.00
_cell.angle_gamma   90.00
#
_symmetry.space_group_name_H-M   'P 1'
#
loop_
_entity.id
_entity.type
_entity.pdbx_description
1 polymer ?
#
loop_
_entity_poly.entity_id
_entity_poly.type
_entity_poly.pdbx_seq_one_letter_code
_entity_poly.pdbx_strand_id
1 'polypeptide(L)'
;YGLPTSQAIEAIDLTARHEGILLDPVYTGKAMAGLIHRIRHGIYKPGQNIVFWHTGGVAGLFAYADEFSRPRQAGSVRASHALN
;
A
#
# COMPACT_ATOMS: atom_id res chain seq x y z
N TYR A 1 6.71 -14.75 10.19
CA TYR A 1 5.26 -14.45 10.16
C TYR A 1 4.98 -13.32 11.16
N GLY A 2 3.99 -12.44 10.94
CA GLY A 2 3.72 -11.29 11.83
C GLY A 2 4.57 -10.02 11.59
N LEU A 3 5.65 -10.09 10.81
CA LEU A 3 6.45 -8.93 10.45
C LEU A 3 5.88 -8.21 9.22
N PRO A 4 5.71 -6.88 9.24
CA PRO A 4 5.36 -6.10 8.05
C PRO A 4 6.49 -6.16 7.01
N THR A 5 6.14 -5.88 5.75
CA THR A 5 7.11 -5.62 4.68
C THR A 5 6.93 -4.20 4.18
N SER A 6 7.95 -3.61 3.56
CA SER A 6 7.85 -2.25 2.98
C SER A 6 6.71 -2.13 1.96
N GLN A 7 6.46 -3.17 1.17
CA GLN A 7 5.35 -3.21 0.22
C GLN A 7 3.99 -3.27 0.92
N ALA A 8 3.89 -3.97 2.07
CA ALA A 8 2.65 -3.99 2.85
C ALA A 8 2.38 -2.62 3.48
N ILE A 9 3.41 -1.94 3.97
CA ILE A 9 3.30 -0.56 4.51
C ILE A 9 2.88 0.41 3.41
N GLU A 10 3.49 0.34 2.22
CA GLU A 10 3.09 1.14 1.05
C GLU A 10 1.63 0.88 0.67
N ALA A 11 1.22 -0.39 0.61
CA ALA A 11 -0.15 -0.77 0.27
C ALA A 11 -1.16 -0.23 1.28
N ILE A 12 -0.86 -0.30 2.57
CA ILE A 12 -1.69 0.28 3.64
C ILE A 12 -1.82 1.79 3.47
N ASP A 13 -0.71 2.51 3.24
CA ASP A 13 -0.74 3.97 3.06
C ASP A 13 -1.54 4.37 1.81
N LEU A 14 -1.33 3.68 0.68
CA LEU A 14 -2.08 3.94 -0.55
C LEU A 14 -3.58 3.71 -0.37
N THR A 15 -3.96 2.54 0.15
CA THR A 15 -5.39 2.20 0.34
C THR A 15 -6.07 3.12 1.35
N ALA A 16 -5.40 3.45 2.46
CA ALA A 16 -5.95 4.37 3.45
C ALA A 16 -6.16 5.78 2.88
N ARG A 17 -5.22 6.28 2.06
CA ARG A 17 -5.29 7.64 1.51
C ARG A 17 -6.25 7.81 0.35
N HIS A 18 -6.32 6.81 -0.52
CA HIS A 18 -7.16 6.89 -1.71
C HIS A 18 -8.60 6.47 -1.44
N GLU A 19 -8.81 5.49 -0.54
CA GLU A 19 -10.11 4.86 -0.35
C GLU A 19 -10.66 5.00 1.09
N GLY A 20 -9.87 5.50 2.04
CA GLY A 20 -10.27 5.57 3.45
C GLY A 20 -10.40 4.21 4.13
N ILE A 21 -9.85 3.15 3.53
CA ILE A 21 -9.92 1.78 4.04
C ILE A 21 -8.59 1.41 4.72
N LEU A 22 -8.67 0.97 5.98
CA LEU A 22 -7.51 0.54 6.77
C LEU A 22 -7.27 -0.96 6.64
N LEU A 23 -6.01 -1.36 6.40
CA LEU A 23 -5.59 -2.76 6.32
C LEU A 23 -4.57 -3.08 7.42
N ASP A 24 -4.50 -4.34 7.84
CA ASP A 24 -3.52 -4.78 8.83
C ASP A 24 -2.15 -5.11 8.19
N PRO A 25 -1.03 -4.95 8.93
CA PRO A 25 0.32 -5.20 8.43
C PRO A 25 0.69 -6.68 8.30
N VAL A 26 -0.09 -7.60 8.86
CA VAL A 26 0.23 -9.04 8.91
C VAL A 26 -0.34 -9.79 7.72
N TYR A 27 -1.60 -9.49 7.33
CA TYR A 27 -2.36 -10.24 6.33
C TYR A 27 -2.91 -9.37 5.19
N THR A 28 -3.95 -8.58 5.44
CA THR A 28 -4.71 -7.89 4.40
C THR A 28 -3.85 -6.85 3.69
N GLY A 29 -2.92 -6.18 4.40
CA GLY A 29 -1.93 -5.30 3.78
C GLY A 29 -0.99 -6.03 2.81
N LYS A 30 -0.59 -7.27 3.11
CA LYS A 30 0.24 -8.09 2.19
C LYS A 30 -0.56 -8.59 0.99
N ALA A 31 -1.82 -8.96 1.19
CA ALA A 31 -2.72 -9.32 0.10
C ALA A 31 -2.91 -8.13 -0.86
N MET A 32 -3.14 -6.93 -0.32
CA MET A 32 -3.25 -5.71 -1.12
C MET A 32 -1.93 -5.37 -1.83
N ALA A 33 -0.79 -5.50 -1.16
CA ALA A 33 0.52 -5.31 -1.79
C ALA A 33 0.72 -6.26 -2.97
N GLY A 34 0.29 -7.53 -2.84
CA GLY A 34 0.30 -8.49 -3.94
C GLY A 34 -0.61 -8.09 -5.10
N LEU A 35 -1.81 -7.58 -4.81
CA LEU A 35 -2.72 -7.08 -5.83
C LEU A 35 -2.13 -5.87 -6.57
N ILE A 36 -1.63 -4.87 -5.84
CA ILE A 36 -0.98 -3.68 -6.42
C ILE A 36 0.21 -4.08 -7.28
N HIS A 37 1.06 -5.00 -6.80
CA HIS A 37 2.18 -5.53 -7.57
C HIS A 37 1.70 -6.14 -8.90
N ARG A 38 0.69 -7.01 -8.87
CA ARG A 38 0.15 -7.65 -10.08
C ARG A 38 -0.46 -6.63 -11.06
N ILE A 39 -1.13 -5.59 -10.57
CA ILE A 39 -1.66 -4.50 -11.40
C ILE A 39 -0.51 -3.73 -12.07
N ARG A 40 0.51 -3.31 -11.30
CA ARG A 40 1.68 -2.58 -11.80
C ARG A 40 2.48 -3.37 -12.85
N HIS A 41 2.45 -4.70 -12.77
CA HIS A 41 3.13 -5.59 -13.73
C HIS A 41 2.24 -6.04 -14.90
N GLY A 42 1.05 -5.44 -15.06
CA GLY A 42 0.19 -5.72 -16.21
C GLY A 42 -0.38 -7.14 -16.24
N ILE A 43 -0.47 -7.82 -15.09
CA ILE A 43 -1.02 -9.18 -14.99
C ILE A 43 -2.52 -9.21 -15.32
N TYR A 44 -3.21 -8.08 -15.09
CA TYR A 44 -4.63 -7.90 -15.42
C TYR A 44 -4.77 -6.96 -16.61
N LYS A 45 -5.79 -7.20 -17.44
CA LYS A 45 -6.08 -6.35 -18.61
C LYS A 45 -6.64 -4.99 -18.16
N PRO A 46 -6.38 -3.90 -18.89
CA PRO A 46 -7.06 -2.62 -18.65
C PRO A 46 -8.58 -2.80 -18.64
N GLY A 47 -9.26 -2.22 -17.65
CA GLY A 47 -10.72 -2.32 -17.49
C GLY A 47 -11.23 -3.65 -16.93
N GLN A 48 -10.35 -4.60 -16.56
CA GLN A 48 -10.77 -5.84 -15.93
C GLN A 48 -11.26 -5.58 -14.49
N ASN A 49 -12.46 -6.07 -14.17
CA ASN A 49 -13.00 -5.99 -12.80
C ASN A 49 -12.31 -7.02 -11.89
N ILE A 50 -11.84 -6.57 -10.73
CA ILE A 50 -11.17 -7.40 -9.73
C ILE A 50 -11.90 -7.22 -8.40
N VAL A 51 -12.31 -8.33 -7.79
CA VAL A 51 -12.85 -8.33 -6.42
C VAL A 51 -11.71 -8.58 -5.45
N PHE A 52 -11.44 -7.61 -4.58
CA PHE A 52 -10.52 -7.79 -3.45
C PHE A 52 -11.30 -8.18 -2.19
N TRP A 53 -10.94 -9.30 -1.56
CA TRP A 53 -11.56 -9.74 -0.32
C TRP A 53 -10.80 -9.17 0.89
N HIS A 54 -11.37 -8.14 1.51
CA HIS A 54 -10.82 -7.56 2.73
C HIS A 54 -11.12 -8.48 3.93
N THR A 55 -10.15 -9.29 4.37
CA THR A 55 -10.35 -10.28 5.45
C THR A 55 -10.43 -9.70 6.87
N GLY A 56 -10.09 -8.42 7.07
CA GLY A 56 -10.22 -7.73 8.37
C GLY A 56 -8.86 -7.42 8.99
N GLY A 57 -8.70 -7.68 10.30
CA GLY A 57 -7.42 -7.55 11.00
C GLY A 57 -7.05 -6.15 11.51
N VAL A 58 -7.87 -5.13 11.25
CA VAL A 58 -7.56 -3.71 11.55
C VAL A 58 -7.17 -3.45 13.01
N ALA A 59 -7.71 -4.19 13.97
CA ALA A 59 -7.32 -4.06 15.38
C ALA A 59 -5.80 -4.32 15.60
N GLY A 60 -5.19 -5.17 14.77
CA GLY A 60 -3.76 -5.43 14.79
C GLY A 60 -2.91 -4.24 14.33
N LEU A 61 -3.46 -3.30 13.56
CA LEU A 61 -2.72 -2.14 13.05
C LEU A 61 -2.12 -1.28 14.17
N PHE A 62 -2.86 -1.11 15.27
CA PHE A 62 -2.43 -0.27 16.39
C PHE A 62 -1.17 -0.77 17.11
N ALA A 63 -0.89 -2.08 17.04
CA ALA A 63 0.34 -2.65 17.58
C ALA A 63 1.60 -2.28 16.77
N TYR A 64 1.44 -1.70 15.57
CA TYR A 64 2.51 -1.33 14.65
C TYR A 64 2.51 0.18 14.34
N ALA A 65 1.96 1.01 15.23
CA ALA A 65 1.83 2.46 15.00
C ALA A 65 3.18 3.14 14.64
N ASP A 66 4.28 2.66 15.22
CA ASP A 66 5.63 3.20 14.97
C ASP A 66 6.07 3.06 13.51
N GLU A 67 5.60 2.04 12.79
CA GLU A 67 5.87 1.84 11.35
C GLU A 67 5.27 2.96 10.49
N PHE A 68 4.26 3.65 11.00
CA PHE A 68 3.54 4.74 10.33
C PHE A 68 3.81 6.12 10.95
N SER A 69 4.65 6.18 11.98
CA SER A 69 4.88 7.41 12.77
C SER A 69 5.97 8.33 12.21
N ARG A 70 6.63 7.97 11.10
CA ARG A 70 7.71 8.80 10.54
C ARG A 70 7.16 10.02 9.79
N PRO A 71 7.67 11.24 10.08
CA PRO A 71 7.37 12.42 9.27
C PRO A 71 7.79 12.17 7.83
N ARG A 72 6.94 12.51 6.86
CA ARG A 72 7.29 12.43 5.44
C ARG A 72 8.58 13.21 5.18
N GLN A 73 9.53 12.60 4.49
CA GLN A 73 10.38 13.38 3.61
C GLN A 73 9.45 13.98 2.55
N ALA A 74 9.21 15.28 2.62
CA ALA A 74 8.52 16.00 1.57
C ALA A 74 9.26 15.72 0.25
N GLY A 75 8.54 15.19 -0.74
CA GLY A 75 9.12 14.71 -1.98
C GLY A 75 10.06 15.76 -2.60
N SER A 76 11.29 15.34 -2.88
CA SER A 76 12.13 16.02 -3.85
C SER A 76 11.52 15.79 -5.24
N VAL A 77 10.46 16.53 -5.55
CA VAL A 77 10.16 16.84 -6.95
C VAL A 77 11.30 17.74 -7.43
N ARG A 78 12.43 17.14 -7.78
CA ARG A 78 13.33 17.78 -8.74
C ARG A 78 12.69 17.58 -10.10
N ALA A 79 11.97 18.60 -10.54
CA ALA A 79 11.63 18.79 -11.93
C ALA A 79 12.92 18.69 -12.76
N SER A 80 13.07 17.63 -13.54
CA SER A 80 13.98 17.60 -14.68
C SER A 80 13.13 17.73 -15.95
N HIS A 81 12.73 18.98 -16.22
CA HIS A 81 12.45 19.47 -17.56
C HIS A 81 13.39 20.65 -17.81
N ALA A 82 14.49 20.33 -18.47
CA ALA A 82 15.55 21.16 -19.05
C ALA A 82 16.68 20.15 -19.35
N LEU A 83 17.10 19.81 -20.57
CA LEU A 83 17.11 20.46 -21.87
C LEU A 83 17.20 19.36 -22.96
N ASN A 84 16.92 19.74 -24.20
CA ASN A 84 17.26 19.09 -25.49
C ASN A 84 18.10 17.81 -25.45
#